data_AF-A0A937HKQ6-F1
#
_entry.id   AF-A0A937HKQ6-F1
#
_cell.length_a   1.000
_cell.length_b   1.000
_cell.length_c   1.000
_cell.angle_alpha   90.00
_cell.angle_beta   90.00
_cell.angle_gamma   90.00
#
_symmetry.space_group_name_H-M   'P 1'
#
loop_
_entity.id
_entity.type
_entity.pdbx_description
1 polymer ?
#
loop_
_entity_poly.entity_id
_entity_poly.type
_entity_poly.pdbx_seq_one_letter_code
_entity_poly.pdbx_strand_id
1 'polypeptide(L)'
;MTMNQTPIRLEDLLENVVKLLPDITRPVWRFHDNFNDLLDFWLRRHGTFRALLSDLSAALEDFGADGPDVAEEERLMEMWSLFREQLDQHQQVEDGVYFPVVVALHPEFESAFDTLSEDHDAIDACLDAVENAEDGAGMMEALLLLNDKLLGHMEAEEDLIMPLVLETPPPLEFVVYDEDGNEVGGDDVLEDEDEDDSLTYVTKN
;
A
#
# COMPACT_ATOMS: atom_id res chain seq x y z
N MET A 1 -23.98 -6.49 5.09
CA MET A 1 -23.52 -6.51 3.70
C MET A 1 -22.34 -7.45 3.66
N THR A 2 -22.30 -8.40 2.74
CA THR A 2 -21.06 -9.15 2.48
C THR A 2 -20.09 -8.14 1.87
N MET A 3 -19.02 -7.78 2.59
CA MET A 3 -17.99 -6.85 2.10
C MET A 3 -17.29 -7.46 0.86
N ASN A 4 -16.92 -6.65 -0.12
CA ASN A 4 -16.30 -7.13 -1.36
C ASN A 4 -14.82 -7.47 -1.13
N GLN A 5 -14.51 -8.73 -0.83
CA GLN A 5 -13.15 -9.24 -0.66
C GLN A 5 -12.48 -9.62 -1.98
N THR A 6 -13.14 -9.37 -3.12
CA THR A 6 -12.54 -9.66 -4.44
C THR A 6 -11.38 -8.70 -4.67
N PRO A 7 -10.20 -9.20 -5.06
CA PRO A 7 -9.09 -8.36 -5.49
C PRO A 7 -9.52 -7.51 -6.69
N ILE A 8 -9.37 -6.20 -6.58
CA ILE A 8 -9.60 -5.29 -7.70
C ILE A 8 -8.53 -5.47 -8.77
N ARG A 9 -8.87 -5.14 -10.01
CA ARG A 9 -7.93 -5.09 -11.12
C ARG A 9 -8.01 -3.76 -11.83
N LEU A 10 -6.99 -3.47 -12.63
CA LEU A 10 -6.98 -2.25 -13.44
C LEU A 10 -8.23 -2.13 -14.34
N GLU A 11 -8.73 -3.24 -14.91
CA GLU A 11 -9.95 -3.21 -15.71
C GLU A 11 -11.20 -2.78 -14.93
N ASP A 12 -11.26 -3.07 -13.63
CA ASP A 12 -12.38 -2.68 -12.76
C ASP A 12 -12.31 -1.18 -12.47
N LEU A 13 -11.12 -0.67 -12.17
CA LEU A 13 -10.87 0.77 -11.97
C LEU A 13 -11.24 1.62 -13.21
N LEU A 14 -11.04 1.06 -14.40
CA LEU A 14 -11.29 1.74 -15.66
C LEU A 14 -12.71 1.53 -16.23
N GLU A 15 -13.60 0.78 -15.55
CA GLU A 15 -14.94 0.45 -16.06
C GLU A 15 -15.72 1.71 -16.49
N ASN A 16 -15.62 2.78 -15.69
CA ASN A 16 -16.33 4.04 -15.90
C ASN A 16 -15.45 5.15 -16.47
N VAL A 17 -14.22 4.84 -16.86
CA VAL A 17 -13.24 5.82 -17.39
C VAL A 17 -13.21 5.75 -18.91
N VAL A 18 -13.50 6.87 -19.58
CA VAL A 18 -13.50 6.95 -21.05
C VAL A 18 -12.09 7.27 -21.60
N LYS A 19 -11.28 7.99 -20.83
CA LYS A 19 -9.92 8.35 -21.22
C LYS A 19 -9.03 7.11 -21.17
N LEU A 20 -8.21 6.93 -22.21
CA LEU A 20 -7.19 5.90 -22.20
C LEU A 20 -6.00 6.31 -21.34
N LEU A 21 -5.44 5.35 -20.60
CA LEU A 21 -4.18 5.54 -19.89
C LEU A 21 -3.03 5.87 -20.85
N PRO A 22 -2.03 6.63 -20.36
CA PRO A 22 -0.75 6.80 -21.03
C PRO A 22 -0.10 5.45 -21.36
N ASP A 23 0.55 5.34 -22.52
CA ASP A 23 1.30 4.13 -22.91
C ASP A 23 2.69 4.10 -22.23
N ILE A 24 2.69 4.13 -20.88
CA ILE A 24 3.87 4.14 -20.01
C ILE A 24 3.80 2.92 -19.09
N THR A 25 4.41 1.81 -19.49
CA THR A 25 4.29 0.51 -18.81
C THR A 25 5.40 0.25 -17.78
N ARG A 26 5.15 -0.64 -16.81
CA ARG A 26 6.10 -1.03 -15.74
C ARG A 26 7.57 -1.12 -16.16
N PRO A 27 7.95 -1.80 -17.26
CA PRO A 27 9.37 -1.97 -17.63
C PRO A 27 10.10 -0.66 -17.92
N VAL A 28 9.40 0.43 -18.23
CA VAL A 28 10.01 1.73 -18.56
C VAL A 28 9.94 2.75 -17.42
N TRP A 29 9.18 2.51 -16.35
CA TRP A 29 8.95 3.50 -15.29
C TRP A 29 10.26 4.06 -14.71
N ARG A 30 11.16 3.19 -14.25
CA ARG A 30 12.46 3.59 -13.67
C ARG A 30 13.41 4.26 -14.66
N PHE A 31 13.11 4.23 -15.95
CA PHE A 31 13.90 4.88 -17.00
C PHE A 31 13.22 6.12 -17.56
N HIS A 32 12.02 6.46 -17.07
CA HIS A 32 11.27 7.61 -17.53
C HIS A 32 11.87 8.90 -16.95
N ASP A 33 11.95 9.97 -17.74
CA ASP A 33 12.61 11.23 -17.34
C ASP A 33 11.97 11.88 -16.09
N ASN A 34 10.71 11.56 -15.83
CA ASN A 34 9.94 12.05 -14.69
C ASN A 34 9.94 11.10 -13.47
N PHE A 35 10.67 9.99 -13.53
CA PHE A 35 10.81 9.11 -12.37
C PHE A 35 11.71 9.80 -11.33
N ASN A 36 11.23 9.92 -10.10
CA ASN A 36 11.89 10.64 -9.01
C ASN A 36 11.78 9.87 -7.69
N ASP A 37 12.41 10.40 -6.64
CA ASP A 37 12.52 9.73 -5.34
C ASP A 37 11.17 9.54 -4.65
N LEU A 38 10.19 10.44 -4.88
CA LEU A 38 8.82 10.27 -4.39
C LEU A 38 8.17 9.01 -4.96
N LEU A 39 8.32 8.78 -6.27
CA LEU A 39 7.76 7.59 -6.93
C LEU A 39 8.49 6.32 -6.50
N ASP A 40 9.82 6.36 -6.33
CA ASP A 40 10.56 5.20 -5.84
C ASP A 40 10.19 4.87 -4.38
N PHE A 41 10.00 5.88 -3.53
CA PHE A 41 9.56 5.70 -2.15
C PHE A 41 8.23 4.93 -2.06
N TRP A 42 7.19 5.37 -2.77
CA TRP A 42 5.89 4.69 -2.72
C TRP A 42 5.94 3.27 -3.30
N LEU A 43 6.69 3.07 -4.40
CA LEU A 43 6.90 1.73 -4.95
C LEU A 43 7.66 0.81 -3.97
N ARG A 44 8.62 1.33 -3.22
CA ARG A 44 9.31 0.58 -2.16
C ARG A 44 8.39 0.27 -1.00
N ARG A 45 7.55 1.22 -0.58
CA ARG A 45 6.54 1.02 0.47
C ARG A 45 5.61 -0.15 0.12
N HIS A 46 5.11 -0.22 -1.12
CA HIS A 46 4.35 -1.38 -1.60
C HIS A 46 5.21 -2.65 -1.61
N GLY A 47 6.49 -2.56 -1.96
CA GLY A 47 7.45 -3.67 -1.85
C GLY A 47 7.56 -4.22 -0.43
N THR A 48 7.63 -3.36 0.57
CA THR A 48 7.67 -3.73 2.00
C THR A 48 6.39 -4.42 2.44
N PHE A 49 5.20 -3.93 2.05
CA PHE A 49 3.94 -4.61 2.35
C PHE A 49 3.86 -6.01 1.72
N ARG A 50 4.32 -6.16 0.48
CA ARG A 50 4.42 -7.48 -0.17
C ARG A 50 5.35 -8.43 0.59
N ALA A 51 6.49 -7.94 1.08
CA ALA A 51 7.41 -8.74 1.87
C ALA A 51 6.80 -9.16 3.22
N LEU A 52 6.22 -8.22 3.96
CA LEU A 52 5.58 -8.49 5.26
C LEU A 52 4.41 -9.48 5.14
N LEU A 53 3.56 -9.35 4.11
CA LEU A 53 2.48 -10.31 3.86
C LEU A 53 3.02 -11.71 3.53
N SER A 54 4.10 -11.79 2.76
CA SER A 54 4.77 -13.06 2.46
C SER A 54 5.33 -13.70 3.72
N ASP A 55 5.96 -12.92 4.61
CA ASP A 55 6.53 -13.40 5.86
C ASP A 55 5.44 -13.85 6.86
N LEU A 56 4.33 -13.09 6.97
CA LEU A 56 3.15 -13.49 7.74
C LEU A 56 2.57 -14.82 7.23
N SER A 57 2.42 -14.94 5.92
CA SER A 57 1.88 -16.18 5.30
C SER A 57 2.80 -17.37 5.55
N ALA A 58 4.11 -17.20 5.38
CA ALA A 58 5.10 -18.25 5.62
C ALA A 58 5.14 -18.69 7.08
N ALA A 59 5.07 -17.74 8.03
CA ALA A 59 5.02 -18.06 9.44
C ALA A 59 3.78 -18.89 9.79
N LEU A 60 2.61 -18.53 9.26
CA LEU A 60 1.39 -19.30 9.48
C LEU A 60 1.47 -20.72 8.90
N GLU A 61 2.12 -20.91 7.76
CA GLU A 61 2.36 -22.24 7.19
C GLU A 61 3.28 -23.09 8.08
N ASP A 62 4.32 -22.48 8.65
CA ASP A 62 5.31 -23.15 9.50
C ASP A 62 4.71 -23.65 10.83
N PHE A 63 3.74 -22.94 11.40
CA PHE A 63 3.05 -23.38 12.63
C PHE A 63 2.24 -24.67 12.45
N GLY A 64 1.75 -24.93 11.22
CA GLY A 64 0.99 -26.13 10.90
C GLY A 64 -0.21 -26.36 11.83
N ALA A 65 -0.49 -27.64 12.12
CA ALA A 65 -1.66 -28.01 12.94
C ALA A 65 -1.45 -27.82 14.46
N ASP A 66 -0.20 -27.67 14.90
CA ASP A 66 0.15 -27.54 16.31
C ASP A 66 0.05 -26.08 16.79
N GLY A 67 0.04 -25.12 15.85
CA GLY A 67 -0.04 -23.68 16.14
C GLY A 67 1.29 -23.10 16.61
N PRO A 68 1.39 -21.76 16.73
CA PRO A 68 2.60 -21.12 17.24
C PRO A 68 2.81 -21.43 18.73
N ASP A 69 4.06 -21.49 19.16
CA ASP A 69 4.39 -21.36 20.58
C ASP A 69 4.20 -19.91 21.08
N VAL A 70 4.31 -19.68 22.39
CA VAL A 70 4.07 -18.36 22.99
C VAL A 70 5.00 -17.28 22.43
N ALA A 71 6.27 -17.61 22.17
CA ALA A 71 7.23 -16.63 21.67
C ALA A 71 7.02 -16.35 20.17
N GLU A 72 6.57 -17.34 19.41
CA GLU A 72 6.15 -17.20 18.02
C GLU A 72 4.88 -16.33 17.92
N GLU A 73 3.89 -16.57 18.78
CA GLU A 73 2.66 -15.78 18.85
C GLU A 73 2.95 -14.31 19.18
N GLU A 74 3.79 -14.04 20.18
CA GLU A 74 4.22 -12.67 20.53
C GLU A 74 4.85 -11.94 19.34
N ARG A 75 5.79 -12.60 18.64
CA ARG A 75 6.46 -12.02 17.45
C ARG A 75 5.49 -11.74 16.31
N LEU A 76 4.53 -12.64 16.06
CA LEU A 76 3.50 -12.42 15.04
C LEU A 76 2.63 -11.22 15.35
N MET A 77 2.22 -11.07 16.61
CA MET A 77 1.38 -9.94 17.03
C MET A 77 2.13 -8.61 16.90
N GLU A 78 3.42 -8.57 17.23
CA GLU A 78 4.28 -7.40 17.01
C GLU A 78 4.35 -7.05 15.51
N MET A 79 4.66 -8.03 14.66
CA MET A 79 4.73 -7.85 13.21
C MET A 79 3.39 -7.41 12.60
N TRP A 80 2.28 -8.00 13.06
CA TRP A 80 0.93 -7.63 12.65
C TRP A 80 0.57 -6.21 13.04
N SER A 81 0.87 -5.81 14.28
CA SER A 81 0.58 -4.46 14.77
C SER A 81 1.34 -3.40 13.95
N LEU A 82 2.62 -3.63 13.68
CA LEU A 82 3.43 -2.74 12.84
C LEU A 82 2.90 -2.69 11.40
N PHE A 83 2.58 -3.84 10.81
CA PHE A 83 2.01 -3.89 9.46
C PHE A 83 0.71 -3.09 9.37
N ARG A 84 -0.22 -3.27 10.32
CA ARG A 84 -1.50 -2.56 10.33
C ARG A 84 -1.33 -1.06 10.48
N GLU A 85 -0.48 -0.62 11.41
CA GLU A 85 -0.22 0.82 11.62
C GLU A 85 0.38 1.48 10.38
N GLN A 86 1.36 0.83 9.75
CA GLN A 86 2.02 1.37 8.56
C GLN A 86 1.09 1.38 7.34
N LEU A 87 0.21 0.37 7.20
CA LEU A 87 -0.77 0.31 6.12
C LEU A 87 -1.85 1.40 6.28
N ASP A 88 -2.38 1.57 7.50
CA ASP A 88 -3.35 2.64 7.82
C ASP A 88 -2.77 4.03 7.52
N GLN A 89 -1.53 4.30 7.94
CA GLN A 89 -0.87 5.57 7.65
C GLN A 89 -0.66 5.80 6.15
N HIS A 90 -0.31 4.76 5.41
CA HIS A 90 -0.11 4.81 3.96
C HIS A 90 -1.40 5.19 3.23
N GLN A 91 -2.50 4.48 3.50
CA GLN A 91 -3.81 4.74 2.91
C GLN A 91 -4.34 6.14 3.26
N GLN A 92 -4.12 6.62 4.49
CA GLN A 92 -4.48 7.98 4.89
C GLN A 92 -3.74 9.07 4.09
N VAL A 93 -2.47 8.85 3.76
CA VAL A 93 -1.69 9.80 2.95
C VAL A 93 -2.16 9.77 1.49
N GLU A 94 -2.48 8.59 0.97
CA GLU A 94 -3.03 8.43 -0.37
C GLU A 94 -4.36 9.16 -0.53
N ASP A 95 -5.34 8.83 0.31
CA ASP A 95 -6.68 9.41 0.26
C ASP A 95 -6.66 10.90 0.60
N GLY A 96 -5.84 11.31 1.57
CA GLY A 96 -5.82 12.68 2.08
C GLY A 96 -4.99 13.65 1.25
N VAL A 97 -3.98 13.17 0.53
CA VAL A 97 -3.01 14.03 -0.16
C VAL A 97 -2.75 13.59 -1.59
N TYR A 98 -2.32 12.34 -1.80
CA TYR A 98 -1.79 11.93 -3.09
C TYR A 98 -2.87 11.82 -4.17
N PHE A 99 -3.94 11.06 -3.90
CA PHE A 99 -5.05 10.87 -4.83
C PHE A 99 -5.72 12.20 -5.21
N PRO A 100 -6.05 13.12 -4.28
CA PRO A 100 -6.60 14.42 -4.64
C PRO A 100 -5.71 15.24 -5.59
N VAL A 101 -4.38 15.18 -5.42
CA VAL A 101 -3.44 15.89 -6.30
C VAL A 101 -3.42 15.28 -7.70
N VAL A 102 -3.39 13.95 -7.81
CA VAL A 102 -3.41 13.28 -9.12
C VAL A 102 -4.75 13.50 -9.82
N VAL A 103 -5.88 13.43 -9.10
CA VAL A 103 -7.22 13.74 -9.64
C VAL A 103 -7.31 15.18 -10.12
N ALA A 104 -6.71 16.14 -9.42
CA ALA A 104 -6.70 17.54 -9.86
C ALA A 104 -5.96 17.74 -11.20
N LEU A 105 -4.96 16.90 -11.50
CA LEU A 105 -4.23 16.89 -12.77
C LEU A 105 -4.95 16.06 -13.86
N HIS A 106 -5.67 15.02 -13.45
CA HIS A 106 -6.29 14.01 -14.31
C HIS A 106 -7.77 13.75 -13.93
N PRO A 107 -8.65 14.77 -14.01
CA PRO A 107 -10.03 14.67 -13.51
C PRO A 107 -10.87 13.63 -14.26
N GLU A 108 -10.47 13.23 -15.45
CA GLU A 108 -11.10 12.13 -16.20
C GLU A 108 -11.00 10.74 -15.51
N PHE A 109 -10.10 10.57 -14.54
CA PHE A 109 -9.88 9.33 -13.79
C PHE A 109 -10.47 9.39 -12.37
N GLU A 110 -11.20 10.44 -11.99
CA GLU A 110 -11.77 10.62 -10.63
C GLU A 110 -12.52 9.37 -10.14
N SER A 111 -13.36 8.74 -10.99
CA SER A 111 -14.09 7.53 -10.58
C SER A 111 -13.19 6.31 -10.30
N ALA A 112 -12.01 6.25 -10.91
CA ALA A 112 -11.05 5.19 -10.63
C ALA A 112 -10.41 5.38 -9.24
N PHE A 113 -10.12 6.63 -8.87
CA PHE A 113 -9.61 6.96 -7.53
C PHE A 113 -10.68 6.79 -6.45
N ASP A 114 -11.94 7.17 -6.71
CA ASP A 114 -13.05 6.85 -5.81
C ASP A 114 -13.14 5.33 -5.55
N THR A 115 -12.94 4.52 -6.59
CA THR A 115 -12.94 3.05 -6.47
C THR A 115 -11.75 2.53 -5.64
N LEU A 116 -10.56 3.13 -5.77
CA LEU A 116 -9.39 2.80 -4.93
C LEU A 116 -9.66 3.12 -3.46
N SER A 117 -10.17 4.31 -3.15
CA SER A 117 -10.52 4.69 -1.78
C SER A 117 -11.63 3.81 -1.19
N GLU A 118 -12.64 3.43 -1.98
CA GLU A 118 -13.65 2.43 -1.55
C GLU A 118 -13.01 1.05 -1.30
N ASP A 119 -11.92 0.72 -1.99
CA ASP A 119 -11.20 -0.52 -1.80
C ASP A 119 -10.36 -0.53 -0.51
N HIS A 120 -9.91 0.64 -0.03
CA HIS A 120 -9.30 0.79 1.30
C HIS A 120 -10.25 0.36 2.41
N ASP A 121 -11.52 0.81 2.37
CA ASP A 121 -12.55 0.38 3.32
C ASP A 121 -12.75 -1.16 3.29
N ALA A 122 -12.60 -1.78 2.10
CA ALA A 122 -12.71 -3.22 1.94
C ALA A 122 -11.47 -3.98 2.46
N ILE A 123 -10.29 -3.38 2.36
CA ILE A 123 -9.05 -3.88 2.98
C ILE A 123 -9.17 -3.82 4.51
N ASP A 124 -9.68 -2.73 5.07
CA ASP A 124 -9.94 -2.59 6.51
C ASP A 124 -10.85 -3.70 7.04
N ALA A 125 -11.90 -4.02 6.29
CA ALA A 125 -12.77 -5.14 6.65
C ALA A 125 -12.04 -6.50 6.62
N CYS A 126 -11.03 -6.67 5.76
CA CYS A 126 -10.19 -7.87 5.73
C CYS A 126 -9.21 -7.90 6.93
N LEU A 127 -8.61 -6.77 7.28
CA LEU A 127 -7.77 -6.64 8.48
C LEU A 127 -8.56 -7.02 9.74
N ASP A 128 -9.76 -6.47 9.89
CA ASP A 128 -10.66 -6.79 10.99
C ASP A 128 -11.06 -8.28 10.99
N ALA A 129 -11.19 -8.91 9.83
CA ALA A 129 -11.49 -10.34 9.76
C ALA A 129 -10.33 -11.21 10.28
N VAL A 130 -9.08 -10.82 10.05
CA VAL A 130 -7.91 -11.51 10.62
C VAL A 130 -7.93 -11.42 12.14
N GLU A 131 -8.15 -10.22 12.69
CA GLU A 131 -8.13 -10.00 14.16
C GLU A 131 -9.32 -10.64 14.89
N ASN A 132 -10.47 -10.76 14.23
CA ASN A 132 -11.68 -11.33 14.81
C ASN A 132 -11.83 -12.84 14.55
N ALA A 133 -10.82 -13.49 13.97
CA ALA A 133 -10.87 -14.93 13.72
C ALA A 133 -11.05 -15.74 15.02
N GLU A 134 -11.95 -16.72 14.99
CA GLU A 134 -12.28 -17.52 16.19
C GLU A 134 -11.22 -18.59 16.53
N ASP A 135 -10.46 -19.02 15.52
CA ASP A 135 -9.39 -20.01 15.63
C ASP A 135 -8.30 -19.79 14.55
N GLY A 136 -7.21 -20.55 14.65
CA GLY A 136 -6.08 -20.43 13.72
C GLY A 136 -6.43 -20.79 12.26
N ALA A 137 -7.43 -21.65 12.02
CA ALA A 137 -7.86 -21.97 10.67
C ALA A 137 -8.62 -20.80 10.03
N GLY A 138 -9.49 -20.14 10.81
CA GLY A 138 -10.15 -18.90 10.40
C GLY A 138 -9.18 -17.75 10.17
N MET A 139 -8.15 -17.63 11.02
CA MET A 139 -7.12 -16.60 10.85
C MET A 139 -6.32 -16.82 9.57
N MET A 140 -5.94 -18.06 9.26
CA MET A 140 -5.27 -18.41 8.01
C MET A 140 -6.14 -18.09 6.79
N GLU A 141 -7.42 -18.46 6.80
CA GLU A 141 -8.35 -18.14 5.71
C GLU A 141 -8.48 -16.63 5.51
N ALA A 142 -8.61 -15.87 6.60
CA ALA A 142 -8.69 -14.41 6.54
C ALA A 142 -7.39 -13.77 6.03
N LEU A 143 -6.21 -14.26 6.44
CA LEU A 143 -4.93 -13.75 5.97
C LEU A 143 -4.75 -14.01 4.46
N LEU A 144 -5.13 -15.18 3.96
CA LEU A 144 -5.08 -15.47 2.52
C LEU A 144 -5.97 -14.51 1.71
N LEU A 145 -7.17 -14.23 2.21
CA LEU A 145 -8.08 -13.26 1.59
C LEU A 145 -7.50 -11.84 1.61
N LEU A 146 -6.92 -11.41 2.75
CA LEU A 146 -6.24 -10.12 2.86
C LEU A 146 -5.05 -10.03 1.89
N ASN A 147 -4.24 -11.08 1.81
CA ASN A 147 -3.09 -11.12 0.91
C ASN A 147 -3.52 -10.95 -0.55
N ASP A 148 -4.50 -11.74 -1.00
CA ASP A 148 -5.02 -11.62 -2.37
C ASP A 148 -5.61 -10.22 -2.62
N LYS A 149 -6.36 -9.70 -1.64
CA LYS A 149 -6.99 -8.37 -1.71
C LYS A 149 -5.95 -7.26 -1.86
N LEU A 150 -4.98 -7.20 -0.96
CA LEU A 150 -3.97 -6.13 -0.92
C LEU A 150 -3.02 -6.22 -2.12
N LEU A 151 -2.67 -7.43 -2.57
CA LEU A 151 -1.87 -7.60 -3.78
C LEU A 151 -2.59 -7.06 -5.02
N GLY A 152 -3.87 -7.39 -5.19
CA GLY A 152 -4.66 -6.87 -6.31
C GLY A 152 -4.80 -5.35 -6.26
N HIS A 153 -5.02 -4.80 -5.05
CA HIS A 153 -5.06 -3.38 -4.81
C HIS A 153 -3.78 -2.68 -5.28
N MET A 154 -2.63 -3.06 -4.71
CA MET A 154 -1.34 -2.45 -5.04
C MET A 154 -0.97 -2.61 -6.51
N GLU A 155 -1.30 -3.74 -7.14
CA GLU A 155 -1.06 -3.93 -8.58
C GLU A 155 -1.90 -2.98 -9.44
N ALA A 156 -3.20 -2.89 -9.16
CA ALA A 156 -4.13 -2.06 -9.90
C ALA A 156 -3.85 -0.57 -9.70
N GLU A 157 -3.53 -0.17 -8.46
CA GLU A 157 -3.14 1.19 -8.11
C GLU A 157 -1.85 1.60 -8.83
N GLU A 158 -0.78 0.81 -8.72
CA GLU A 158 0.49 1.09 -9.40
C GLU A 158 0.28 1.24 -10.91
N ASP A 159 -0.49 0.35 -11.54
CA ASP A 159 -0.74 0.38 -12.98
C ASP A 159 -1.70 1.50 -13.42
N LEU A 160 -2.52 2.05 -12.52
CA LEU A 160 -3.33 3.23 -12.77
C LEU A 160 -2.50 4.50 -12.62
N ILE A 161 -1.84 4.65 -11.48
CA ILE A 161 -1.25 5.91 -11.02
C ILE A 161 0.08 6.18 -11.72
N MET A 162 0.97 5.19 -11.80
CA MET A 162 2.32 5.41 -12.32
C MET A 162 2.33 5.97 -13.75
N PRO A 163 1.51 5.49 -14.71
CA PRO A 163 1.42 6.12 -16.02
C PRO A 163 0.98 7.59 -15.96
N LEU A 164 0.02 7.94 -15.08
CA LEU A 164 -0.50 9.30 -14.94
C LEU A 164 0.57 10.26 -14.40
N VAL A 165 1.20 9.90 -13.28
CA VAL A 165 2.22 10.75 -12.63
C VAL A 165 3.52 10.80 -13.42
N LEU A 166 3.83 9.78 -14.23
CA LEU A 166 4.95 9.86 -15.17
C LEU A 166 4.63 10.74 -16.37
N GLU A 167 3.40 10.73 -16.89
CA GLU A 167 3.01 11.67 -17.97
C GLU A 167 2.94 13.11 -17.47
N THR A 168 2.35 13.33 -16.29
CA THR A 168 2.24 14.65 -15.65
C THR A 168 2.63 14.58 -14.17
N PRO A 169 3.90 14.90 -13.84
CA PRO A 169 4.39 14.81 -12.46
C PRO A 169 3.58 15.68 -11.51
N PRO A 170 3.14 15.15 -10.36
CA PRO A 170 2.49 15.96 -9.36
C PRO A 170 3.50 16.98 -8.82
N PRO A 171 3.05 18.20 -8.47
CA PRO A 171 3.89 19.20 -7.81
C PRO A 171 4.10 18.85 -6.32
N LEU A 172 4.40 17.59 -6.04
CA LEU A 172 4.67 17.06 -4.70
C LEU A 172 6.16 16.78 -4.58
N GLU A 173 6.73 17.16 -3.46
CA GLU A 173 8.08 16.78 -3.08
C GLU A 173 8.00 15.74 -1.95
N PHE A 174 8.85 14.70 -2.04
CA PHE A 174 9.05 13.78 -0.93
C PHE A 174 9.90 14.47 0.12
N VAL A 175 9.35 14.63 1.32
CA VAL A 175 10.02 15.26 2.44
C VAL A 175 9.91 14.34 3.63
N VAL A 176 11.05 14.00 4.23
CA VAL A 176 11.07 13.25 5.49
C VAL A 176 11.19 14.26 6.63
N TYR A 177 10.51 13.98 7.73
CA TYR A 177 10.66 14.76 8.96
C TYR A 177 11.28 13.88 10.05
N ASP A 178 12.24 14.42 10.79
CA ASP A 178 12.79 13.77 11.98
C ASP A 178 11.79 13.86 13.17
N GLU A 179 12.10 13.18 14.28
CA GLU A 179 11.28 13.21 15.52
C GLU A 179 11.05 14.63 16.08
N ASP A 180 11.92 15.58 15.72
CA ASP A 180 11.87 16.98 16.13
C ASP A 180 11.08 17.86 15.13
N GLY A 181 10.57 17.28 14.04
CA GLY A 181 9.81 17.96 12.99
C GLY A 181 10.66 18.78 12.02
N ASN A 182 11.96 18.51 11.93
CA ASN A 182 12.84 19.11 10.93
C ASN A 182 12.82 18.31 9.64
N GLU A 183 12.81 19.01 8.52
CA GLU A 183 12.95 18.42 7.20
C GLU A 183 14.35 17.81 7.03
N VAL A 184 14.39 16.49 6.85
CA VAL A 184 15.55 15.70 6.46
C VAL A 184 15.42 15.34 4.98
N GLY A 185 16.50 15.54 4.22
CA GLY A 185 16.50 15.26 2.79
C GLY A 185 16.31 13.76 2.53
N GLY A 186 15.52 13.40 1.52
CA GLY A 186 15.20 12.01 1.19
C GLY A 186 16.43 11.11 0.94
N ASP A 187 17.56 11.69 0.52
CA ASP A 187 18.82 10.98 0.31
C ASP A 187 19.44 10.41 1.62
N ASP A 188 19.22 11.05 2.77
CA ASP A 188 19.84 10.64 4.05
C ASP A 188 19.02 9.55 4.78
N VAL A 189 17.78 9.28 4.34
CA VAL A 189 16.85 8.36 5.02
C VAL A 189 16.79 7.00 4.32
N LEU A 190 17.07 6.97 3.02
CA LEU A 190 17.03 5.75 2.19
C LEU A 190 18.25 4.81 2.41
N GLU A 191 19.23 5.20 3.23
CA GLU A 191 20.40 4.38 3.56
C GLU A 191 20.30 3.63 4.91
N ASP A 192 19.38 4.01 5.80
CA ASP A 192 19.31 3.52 7.20
C ASP A 192 17.96 2.82 7.54
N GLU A 193 17.42 2.01 6.63
CA GLU A 193 16.17 1.23 6.86
C GLU A 193 16.30 0.13 7.94
N ASP A 194 17.48 -0.05 8.56
CA ASP A 194 17.70 -1.08 9.58
C ASP A 194 17.39 -0.61 11.02
N GLU A 195 17.16 0.69 11.32
CA GLU A 195 17.18 1.15 12.73
C GLU A 195 16.18 2.21 13.22
N ASP A 196 15.18 2.70 12.46
CA ASP A 196 14.29 3.74 13.01
C ASP A 196 12.78 3.63 12.68
N ASP A 197 12.03 3.06 13.64
CA ASP A 197 10.56 2.97 13.68
C ASP A 197 9.85 4.32 13.93
N SER A 198 10.55 5.46 13.96
CA SER A 198 9.99 6.77 14.39
C SER A 198 9.62 7.74 13.27
N LEU A 199 9.94 7.45 12.01
CA LEU A 199 9.83 8.44 10.94
C LEU A 199 8.37 8.71 10.54
N THR A 200 7.95 9.98 10.65
CA THR A 200 6.63 10.45 10.20
C THR A 200 6.75 11.07 8.81
N TYR A 201 6.11 10.46 7.81
CA TYR A 201 6.20 10.89 6.41
C TYR A 201 5.11 11.91 6.07
N VAL A 202 5.45 13.01 5.42
CA VAL A 202 4.47 14.01 4.97
C VAL A 202 4.79 14.47 3.56
N THR A 203 3.89 14.19 2.63
CA THR A 203 3.86 14.82 1.31
C THR A 203 3.45 16.28 1.46
N LYS A 204 4.29 17.22 1.01
CA LYS A 204 4.02 18.66 1.09
C LYS A 204 3.66 19.22 -0.30
N ASN A 205 2.65 20.10 -0.30
CA ASN A 205 2.28 20.96 -1.44
C ASN A 205 3.16 22.22 -1.54
#